data_AF-A0A349HL36-F1
#
_entry.id   AF-A0A349HL36-F1
#
_cell.length_a   1.000
_cell.length_b   1.000
_cell.length_c   1.000
_cell.angle_alpha   90.00
_cell.angle_beta   90.00
_cell.angle_gamma   90.00
#
_symmetry.space_group_name_H-M   'P 1'
#
loop_
_entity.id
_entity.type
_entity.pdbx_description
1 polymer ?
#
loop_
_entity_poly.entity_id
_entity_poly.type
_entity_poly.pdbx_seq_one_letter_code
_entity_poly.pdbx_strand_id
1 'polypeptide(L)'
;MSKKNLHATNFRKVLELFHDGRERDAESLLRIIQEDYLNMYEENKELRSQIKEVAEILDLAECMEFDGQKYWIDEDNEKTGPYCQVCYDRDGVLIRLQERAKHWECYSCQNLFVKMSTGNIIHKSRPKKESKPLLRLFS
;
A
#
# COMPACT_ATOMS: atom_id res chain seq x y z
N MET A 1 -21.01 -22.40 0.26
CA MET A 1 -22.02 -21.41 -0.15
C MET A 1 -21.44 -20.02 0.01
N SER A 2 -21.54 -19.14 -1.00
CA SER A 2 -20.96 -17.78 -0.95
C SER A 2 -21.72 -16.89 0.03
N LYS A 3 -21.02 -16.09 0.88
CA LYS A 3 -21.61 -15.16 1.87
C LYS A 3 -22.69 -14.24 1.26
N LYS A 4 -22.57 -13.89 -0.03
CA LYS A 4 -23.58 -13.10 -0.77
C LYS A 4 -24.97 -13.75 -0.81
N ASN A 5 -25.06 -15.08 -0.82
CA ASN A 5 -26.34 -15.78 -0.85
C ASN A 5 -26.99 -15.86 0.54
N LEU A 6 -26.20 -15.80 1.62
CA LEU A 6 -26.71 -15.94 3.00
C LEU A 6 -27.57 -14.74 3.42
N HIS A 7 -27.13 -13.52 3.12
CA HIS A 7 -27.88 -12.30 3.45
C HIS A 7 -29.17 -12.18 2.64
N ALA A 8 -29.15 -12.52 1.35
CA ALA A 8 -30.35 -12.53 0.51
C ALA A 8 -31.43 -13.47 1.05
N THR A 9 -31.05 -14.64 1.57
CA THR A 9 -31.98 -15.56 2.25
C THR A 9 -32.45 -15.04 3.61
N ASN A 10 -31.60 -14.33 4.36
CA ASN A 10 -31.96 -13.83 5.69
C ASN A 10 -32.92 -12.64 5.63
N PHE A 11 -32.78 -11.72 4.66
CA PHE A 11 -33.75 -10.65 4.46
C PHE A 11 -35.13 -11.17 4.07
N ARG A 12 -35.19 -12.19 3.20
CA ARG A 12 -36.45 -12.89 2.90
C ARG A 12 -37.06 -13.48 4.17
N LYS A 13 -36.24 -14.07 5.04
CA LYS A 13 -36.70 -14.64 6.30
C LYS A 13 -37.25 -13.61 7.28
N VAL A 14 -36.64 -12.42 7.36
CA VAL A 14 -37.18 -11.29 8.14
C VAL A 14 -38.57 -10.90 7.64
N LEU A 15 -38.75 -10.79 6.32
CA LEU A 15 -40.06 -10.46 5.72
C LEU A 15 -41.13 -11.52 6.02
N GLU A 16 -40.77 -12.81 5.93
CA GLU A 16 -41.66 -13.91 6.33
C GLU A 16 -42.07 -13.80 7.80
N LEU A 17 -41.13 -13.52 8.70
CA LEU A 17 -41.42 -13.38 10.14
C LEU A 17 -42.36 -12.21 10.44
N PHE A 18 -42.24 -11.09 9.71
CA PHE A 18 -43.21 -10.00 9.80
C PHE A 18 -44.59 -10.41 9.28
N HIS A 19 -44.65 -11.14 8.17
CA HIS A 19 -45.92 -11.62 7.62
C HIS A 19 -46.63 -12.59 8.57
N ASP A 20 -45.87 -13.42 9.27
CA ASP A 20 -46.36 -14.39 10.25
C ASP A 20 -46.71 -13.76 11.62
N GLY A 21 -46.61 -12.43 11.77
CA GLY A 21 -46.88 -11.72 13.04
C GLY A 21 -45.83 -11.95 14.12
N ARG A 22 -44.65 -12.50 13.77
CA ARG A 22 -43.54 -12.79 14.68
C ARG A 22 -42.57 -11.61 14.76
N GLU A 23 -43.08 -10.45 15.14
CA GLU A 23 -42.34 -9.18 15.09
C GLU A 23 -41.04 -9.20 15.90
N ARG A 24 -41.05 -9.80 17.11
CA ARG A 24 -39.85 -9.88 17.96
C ARG A 24 -38.73 -10.71 17.33
N ASP A 25 -39.07 -11.80 16.66
CA ASP A 25 -38.10 -12.66 16.00
C ASP A 25 -37.56 -11.99 14.74
N ALA A 26 -38.42 -11.27 14.01
CA ALA A 26 -38.04 -10.47 12.85
C ALA A 26 -37.06 -9.36 13.24
N GLU A 27 -37.34 -8.64 14.32
CA GLU A 27 -36.48 -7.57 14.84
C GLU A 27 -35.12 -8.13 15.29
N SER A 28 -35.11 -9.25 16.02
CA SER A 28 -33.86 -9.89 16.45
C SER A 28 -33.01 -10.32 15.25
N LEU A 29 -33.62 -10.93 14.24
CA LEU A 29 -32.90 -11.35 13.04
C LEU A 29 -32.39 -10.13 12.24
N LEU A 30 -33.17 -9.06 12.17
CA LEU A 30 -32.76 -7.82 11.50
C LEU A 30 -31.53 -7.20 12.19
N ARG A 31 -31.50 -7.17 13.53
CA ARG A 31 -30.32 -6.68 14.28
C ARG A 31 -29.08 -7.51 13.97
N ILE A 32 -29.19 -8.83 13.96
CA ILE A 32 -28.06 -9.72 13.61
C ILE A 32 -27.54 -9.40 12.20
N ILE A 33 -28.44 -9.25 11.22
CA ILE A 33 -28.03 -8.92 9.84
C ILE A 33 -27.35 -7.54 9.78
N GLN A 34 -27.84 -6.56 10.55
CA GLN A 34 -27.24 -5.23 10.64
C GLN A 34 -25.83 -5.29 11.22
N GLU A 35 -25.64 -6.01 12.33
CA GLU A 35 -24.32 -6.23 12.95
C GLU A 35 -23.36 -6.93 11.98
N ASP A 36 -23.80 -8.00 11.31
CA ASP A 36 -23.01 -8.69 10.29
C ASP A 36 -22.61 -7.77 9.13
N TYR A 37 -23.54 -6.91 8.68
CA TYR A 37 -23.27 -5.95 7.62
C TYR A 37 -22.21 -4.92 8.04
N LEU A 38 -22.30 -4.40 9.27
CA LEU A 38 -21.32 -3.45 9.80
C LEU A 38 -19.94 -4.10 9.91
N ASN A 39 -19.86 -5.31 10.46
CA ASN A 39 -18.61 -6.07 10.56
C ASN A 39 -17.99 -6.31 9.18
N MET A 40 -18.80 -6.74 8.20
CA MET A 40 -18.34 -6.94 6.83
C MET A 40 -17.89 -5.63 6.18
N TYR A 41 -18.59 -4.52 6.42
CA TYR A 41 -18.23 -3.21 5.91
C TYR A 41 -16.89 -2.73 6.48
N GLU A 42 -16.68 -2.89 7.79
CA GLU A 42 -15.42 -2.56 8.45
C GLU A 42 -14.26 -3.42 7.93
N GLU A 43 -14.44 -4.74 7.82
CA GLU A 43 -13.45 -5.65 7.22
C GLU A 43 -13.11 -5.22 5.79
N ASN A 44 -14.12 -4.88 4.98
CA ASN A 44 -13.92 -4.44 3.61
C ASN A 44 -13.14 -3.12 3.54
N LYS A 45 -13.45 -2.18 4.43
CA LYS A 45 -12.74 -0.89 4.53
C LYS A 45 -11.27 -1.10 4.91
N GLU A 46 -11.01 -1.95 5.88
CA GLU A 46 -9.66 -2.28 6.34
C GLU A 46 -8.84 -2.94 5.22
N LEU A 47 -9.40 -3.95 4.56
CA LEU A 47 -8.75 -4.62 3.42
C LEU A 47 -8.44 -3.65 2.28
N ARG A 48 -9.36 -2.72 1.98
CA ARG A 48 -9.11 -1.66 0.98
C ARG A 48 -7.97 -0.73 1.39
N SER A 49 -7.88 -0.40 2.67
CA SER A 49 -6.79 0.44 3.22
C SER A 49 -5.44 -0.25 3.05
N GLN A 50 -5.35 -1.53 3.43
CA GLN A 50 -4.12 -2.32 3.29
C GLN A 50 -3.70 -2.47 1.82
N ILE A 51 -4.65 -2.69 0.91
CA ILE A 51 -4.35 -2.74 -0.54
C ILE A 51 -3.79 -1.41 -1.03
N LYS A 52 -4.33 -0.28 -0.57
CA LYS A 52 -3.83 1.05 -0.94
C LYS A 52 -2.40 1.27 -0.45
N GLU A 53 -2.12 0.94 0.80
CA GLU A 53 -0.78 1.06 1.38
C GLU A 53 0.25 0.20 0.63
N VAL A 54 -0.09 -1.04 0.32
CA VAL A 54 0.80 -1.93 -0.46
C VAL A 54 1.04 -1.38 -1.87
N ALA A 55 0.00 -0.85 -2.53
CA ALA A 55 0.15 -0.24 -3.85
C ALA A 55 1.10 0.96 -3.81
N GLU A 56 0.98 1.84 -2.80
CA GLU A 56 1.87 2.99 -2.62
C GLU A 56 3.33 2.57 -2.39
N ILE A 57 3.57 1.52 -1.60
CA ILE A 57 4.92 0.95 -1.40
C ILE A 57 5.50 0.41 -2.70
N LEU A 58 4.69 -0.29 -3.51
CA LEU A 58 5.12 -0.83 -4.79
C LEU A 58 5.45 0.29 -5.79
N ASP A 59 4.62 1.33 -5.86
CA ASP A 59 4.85 2.48 -6.75
C ASP A 59 6.17 3.18 -6.39
N LEU A 60 6.44 3.40 -5.09
CA LEU A 60 7.71 3.95 -4.61
C LEU A 60 8.90 3.04 -4.99
N ALA A 61 8.77 1.73 -4.77
CA ALA A 61 9.82 0.77 -5.12
C ALA A 61 10.10 0.72 -6.63
N GLU A 62 9.10 0.95 -7.49
CA GLU A 62 9.30 1.05 -8.94
C GLU A 62 10.14 2.27 -9.36
N CYS A 63 10.07 3.35 -8.58
CA CYS A 63 10.80 4.61 -8.82
C CYS A 63 12.19 4.63 -8.16
N MET A 64 12.56 3.59 -7.41
CA MET A 64 13.87 3.50 -6.77
C MET A 64 14.97 2.96 -7.71
N GLU A 65 16.09 3.67 -7.75
CA GLU A 65 17.32 3.28 -8.45
C GLU A 65 18.44 3.05 -7.43
N PHE A 66 19.06 1.88 -7.48
CA PHE A 66 20.27 1.58 -6.70
C PHE A 66 21.52 1.87 -7.54
N ASP A 67 22.42 2.72 -7.05
CA ASP A 67 23.63 3.10 -7.77
C ASP A 67 24.86 2.23 -7.48
N GLY A 68 24.67 1.13 -6.74
CA GLY A 68 25.73 0.25 -6.26
C GLY A 68 26.16 0.51 -4.81
N GLN A 69 25.77 1.64 -4.21
CA GLN A 69 26.03 1.93 -2.79
C GLN A 69 24.81 2.51 -2.05
N LYS A 70 23.99 3.29 -2.73
CA LYS A 70 22.87 4.04 -2.14
C LYS A 70 21.68 4.08 -3.09
N TYR A 71 20.51 4.33 -2.53
CA TYR A 71 19.28 4.46 -3.32
C TYR A 71 19.04 5.91 -3.73
N TRP A 72 18.37 6.06 -4.86
CA TRP A 72 17.85 7.30 -5.41
C TRP A 72 16.40 7.07 -5.80
N ILE A 73 15.58 8.11 -5.76
CA ILE A 73 14.21 8.07 -6.28
C ILE A 73 14.20 8.91 -7.56
N ASP A 74 13.69 8.34 -8.65
CA ASP A 74 13.52 9.00 -9.94
C ASP A 74 12.03 9.03 -10.29
N GLU A 75 11.38 10.15 -9.97
CA GLU A 75 9.97 10.42 -10.28
C GLU A 75 9.91 11.68 -11.16
N ASP A 76 9.16 11.64 -12.26
CA ASP A 76 8.91 12.79 -13.15
C ASP A 76 10.15 13.56 -13.66
N ASN A 77 11.28 12.85 -13.86
CA ASN A 77 12.61 13.40 -14.19
C ASN A 77 13.26 14.24 -13.07
N GLU A 78 12.76 14.14 -11.84
CA GLU A 78 13.38 14.72 -10.67
C GLU A 78 14.03 13.61 -9.85
N LYS A 79 15.37 13.58 -9.87
CA LYS A 79 16.15 12.62 -9.11
C LYS A 79 16.38 13.15 -7.70
N THR A 80 15.79 12.50 -6.70
CA THR A 80 15.94 12.85 -5.28
C THR A 80 16.76 11.81 -4.52
N GLY A 81 17.48 12.28 -3.49
CA GLY A 81 18.36 11.44 -2.67
C GLY A 81 19.72 12.08 -2.38
N PRO A 82 20.75 11.27 -2.07
CA PRO A 82 20.70 9.81 -1.93
C PRO A 82 20.13 9.33 -0.59
N TYR A 83 19.64 8.10 -0.55
CA TYR A 83 19.06 7.43 0.62
C TYR A 83 19.92 6.25 1.08
N CYS A 84 19.93 6.01 2.39
CA CYS A 84 20.72 4.95 3.03
C CYS A 84 20.22 3.56 2.64
N GLN A 85 21.07 2.79 1.93
CA GLN A 85 20.74 1.41 1.56
C GLN A 85 20.55 0.50 2.79
N VAL A 86 21.37 0.66 3.82
CA VAL A 86 21.28 -0.20 5.01
C VAL A 86 19.99 -0.01 5.80
N CYS A 87 19.52 1.24 5.95
CA CYS A 87 18.26 1.51 6.67
C CYS A 87 17.05 1.04 5.86
N TYR A 88 17.11 1.20 4.53
CA TYR A 88 16.02 0.75 3.67
C TYR A 88 15.94 -0.78 3.60
N ASP A 89 17.06 -1.47 3.38
CA ASP A 89 17.06 -2.94 3.23
C ASP A 89 16.73 -3.66 4.55
N ARG A 90 17.10 -3.08 5.70
CA ARG A 90 16.85 -3.67 7.01
C ARG A 90 15.45 -3.36 7.53
N ASP A 91 15.04 -2.09 7.45
CA ASP A 91 13.87 -1.58 8.16
C ASP A 91 12.78 -1.03 7.22
N GLY A 92 13.02 -0.97 5.91
CA GLY A 92 12.12 -0.34 4.94
C GLY A 92 12.09 1.18 5.01
N VAL A 93 13.02 1.81 5.75
CA VAL A 93 13.00 3.26 6.02
C VAL A 93 13.97 4.03 5.13
N LEU A 94 13.44 5.00 4.39
CA LEU A 94 14.21 5.92 3.55
C LEU A 94 14.84 7.05 4.38
N ILE A 95 16.07 6.83 4.84
CA ILE A 95 16.86 7.86 5.52
C ILE A 95 17.70 8.62 4.50
N ARG A 96 17.45 9.94 4.34
CA ARG A 96 18.26 10.79 3.47
C ARG A 96 19.68 10.91 4.02
N LEU A 97 20.67 10.58 3.19
CA LEU A 97 22.07 10.69 3.55
C LEU A 97 22.50 12.15 3.61
N GLN A 98 23.30 12.47 4.61
CA GLN A 98 23.83 13.80 4.85
C GLN A 98 25.14 13.99 4.11
N GLU A 99 25.26 15.13 3.44
CA GLU A 99 26.44 15.42 2.65
C GLU A 99 27.61 15.85 3.55
N ARG A 100 28.77 15.18 3.42
CA ARG A 100 30.04 15.56 4.06
C ARG A 100 31.10 15.85 3.01
N ALA A 101 32.25 16.40 3.41
CA ALA A 101 33.29 16.80 2.45
C ALA A 101 33.75 15.65 1.52
N LYS A 102 33.89 14.43 2.04
CA LYS A 102 34.44 13.27 1.29
C LYS A 102 33.48 12.10 1.09
N HIS A 103 32.35 12.11 1.78
CA HIS A 103 31.42 10.99 1.83
C HIS A 103 29.99 11.47 2.09
N TRP A 104 29.06 10.54 2.00
CA TRP A 104 27.70 10.65 2.48
C TRP A 104 27.59 9.89 3.79
N GLU A 105 26.84 10.40 4.76
CA GLU A 105 26.70 9.81 6.09
C GLU A 105 25.22 9.63 6.44
N CYS A 106 24.86 8.46 6.96
CA CYS A 106 23.52 8.25 7.50
C CYS A 106 23.47 8.67 8.97
N TYR A 107 22.63 9.64 9.34
CA TYR A 107 22.51 10.03 10.76
C TYR A 107 21.85 8.94 11.64
N SER A 108 21.08 8.02 11.03
CA SER A 108 20.36 6.98 11.75
C SER A 108 21.23 5.78 12.09
N CYS A 109 21.98 5.24 11.12
CA CYS A 109 22.84 4.06 11.32
C CYS A 109 24.34 4.36 11.28
N GLN A 110 24.74 5.61 11.06
CA GLN A 110 26.14 6.07 11.03
C GLN A 110 27.02 5.46 9.92
N ASN A 111 26.42 4.72 8.97
CA ASN A 111 27.16 4.22 7.81
C ASN A 111 27.60 5.35 6.88
N LEU A 112 28.78 5.14 6.29
CA LEU A 112 29.44 6.07 5.38
C LEU A 112 29.41 5.49 3.95
N PHE A 113 29.08 6.33 2.98
CA PHE A 113 28.98 5.96 1.57
C PHE A 113 29.87 6.86 0.73
N VAL A 114 30.50 6.31 -0.30
CA VAL A 114 31.45 7.08 -1.11
C VAL A 114 30.71 8.11 -1.97
N LYS A 115 31.22 9.34 -2.01
CA LYS A 115 30.88 10.31 -3.04
C LYS A 115 31.57 9.88 -4.33
N MET A 116 30.82 9.31 -5.28
CA MET A 116 31.42 8.99 -6.58
C MET A 116 31.86 10.29 -7.25
N SER A 117 33.15 10.40 -7.57
CA SER A 117 33.67 11.44 -8.45
C SER A 117 33.01 11.25 -9.82
N THR A 118 32.41 12.30 -10.37
CA THR A 118 31.78 12.31 -11.69
C THR A 118 32.73 11.82 -12.77
N GLY A 119 32.66 10.53 -13.09
CA GLY A 119 33.43 9.87 -14.14
C GLY A 119 32.57 8.80 -14.79
N ASN A 120 31.85 9.21 -15.85
CA ASN A 120 31.13 8.37 -16.81
C ASN A 120 30.29 7.22 -16.24
N ILE A 121 29.14 7.54 -15.64
CA ILE A 121 28.03 6.59 -15.63
C ILE A 121 27.24 6.84 -16.91
N ILE A 122 27.34 5.92 -17.87
CA ILE A 122 26.41 5.85 -18.98
C ILE A 122 25.05 5.52 -18.36
N HIS A 123 24.24 6.55 -18.08
CA HIS A 123 22.83 6.37 -17.77
C HIS A 123 22.20 5.77 -19.02
N LYS A 124 22.02 4.44 -19.04
CA LYS A 124 21.11 3.82 -19.99
C LYS A 124 19.74 4.37 -19.66
N SER A 125 19.28 5.34 -20.46
CA SER A 125 17.92 5.85 -20.40
C SER A 125 16.97 4.66 -20.47
N ARG A 126 16.25 4.43 -19.37
CA ARG A 126 15.18 3.46 -19.35
C ARG A 126 14.13 3.97 -20.34
N PRO A 127 13.58 3.13 -21.24
CA PRO A 127 12.47 3.56 -22.08
C PRO A 127 11.35 4.04 -21.16
N LYS A 128 10.70 5.17 -21.51
CA LYS A 128 9.55 5.71 -20.78
C LYS A 128 8.58 4.56 -20.51
N LYS A 129 8.44 4.19 -19.24
CA LYS A 129 7.56 3.11 -18.82
C LYS A 129 6.14 3.64 -19.04
N GLU A 130 5.40 3.02 -19.95
CA GLU A 130 3.97 3.27 -20.07
C GLU A 130 3.35 3.12 -18.68
N SER A 131 2.54 4.11 -18.28
CA SER A 131 1.83 4.07 -17.02
C SER A 131 1.03 2.79 -16.96
N LYS A 132 1.47 1.84 -16.13
CA LYS A 132 0.68 0.64 -15.87
C LYS A 132 -0.67 1.15 -15.38
N PRO A 133 -1.78 0.63 -15.93
CA PRO A 133 -3.09 1.05 -15.46
C PRO A 133 -3.14 0.82 -13.96
N LEU A 134 -3.49 1.87 -13.20
CA LEU A 134 -3.84 1.75 -11.78
C LEU A 134 -4.65 0.48 -11.64
N LEU A 135 -4.22 -0.43 -10.78
CA LEU A 135 -4.91 -1.68 -10.54
C LEU A 135 -6.36 -1.34 -10.18
N ARG A 136 -7.27 -1.40 -11.15
CA ARG A 136 -8.71 -1.21 -10.95
C ARG A 136 -9.22 -2.45 -10.24
N LEU A 137 -8.88 -2.58 -8.97
CA LEU A 137 -9.22 -3.75 -8.17
C LEU A 137 -10.69 -3.72 -7.77
N PHE A 138 -11.33 -2.55 -7.81
CA PHE A 138 -12.74 -2.39 -7.48
C PHE A 138 -13.40 -1.33 -8.36
N SER A 139 -14.33 -1.78 -9.21
CA SER A 139 -15.36 -0.99 -9.89
C SER A 139 -16.66 -0.99 -9.10
#